data_AF-A0A7R9UJZ5-F1
#
_entry.id   AF-A0A7R9UJZ5-F1
#
_cell.length_a   1.000
_cell.length_b   1.000
_cell.length_c   1.000
_cell.angle_alpha   90.00
_cell.angle_beta   90.00
_cell.angle_gamma   90.00
#
_symmetry.space_group_name_H-M   'P 1'
#
loop_
_entity.id
_entity.type
_entity.pdbx_description
1 polymer ?
#
loop_
_entity_poly.entity_id
_entity_poly.type
_entity_poly.pdbx_seq_one_letter_code
_entity_poly.pdbx_strand_id
1 'polypeptide(L)'
;FDVHGRTPFETSDHNVQAMYVKILKNEVVFPEVFTQHAQSLIAALLHPKAAKRLGNLQNDADDVKMHPFFLGFDWDALYDKRLEPPFKPRSSVPQSRGAGKKNPIRAYTPSDEGYWEGW
;
A
#
# COMPACT_ATOMS: atom_id res chain seq x y z
N PHE A 1 2.76 -13.63 3.60
CA PHE A 1 2.72 -13.07 4.96
C PHE A 1 1.77 -11.90 4.93
N ASP A 2 0.51 -12.26 4.75
CA ASP A 2 -0.67 -11.42 4.79
C ASP A 2 -1.50 -12.12 5.86
N VAL A 3 -2.01 -11.37 6.82
CA VAL A 3 -2.72 -11.98 7.94
C VAL A 3 -4.06 -12.59 7.48
N HIS A 4 -4.63 -12.21 6.30
CA HIS A 4 -5.85 -12.89 5.75
C HIS A 4 -5.99 -13.02 4.22
N GLY A 5 -5.18 -12.39 3.37
CA GLY A 5 -5.27 -12.58 1.92
C GLY A 5 -6.37 -11.79 1.21
N ARG A 6 -7.08 -10.89 1.91
CA ARG A 6 -8.29 -10.20 1.44
C ARG A 6 -8.17 -8.69 1.59
N THR A 7 -8.81 -7.94 0.69
CA THR A 7 -8.78 -6.47 0.75
C THR A 7 -9.76 -5.93 1.81
N PRO A 8 -9.47 -4.79 2.47
CA PRO A 8 -10.30 -4.25 3.55
C PRO A 8 -11.77 -3.95 3.19
N PHE A 9 -12.06 -3.68 1.91
CA PHE A 9 -13.40 -3.28 1.45
C PHE A 9 -14.03 -4.30 0.48
N GLU A 10 -13.56 -5.55 0.51
CA GLU A 10 -14.05 -6.60 -0.38
C GLU A 10 -15.57 -6.85 -0.23
N THR A 11 -16.21 -7.17 -1.35
CA THR A 11 -17.62 -7.59 -1.43
C THR A 11 -17.68 -9.04 -1.93
N SER A 12 -18.59 -9.84 -1.39
CA SER A 12 -18.69 -11.28 -1.67
C SER A 12 -19.02 -11.61 -3.12
N ASP A 13 -19.61 -10.67 -3.84
CA ASP A 13 -20.08 -10.77 -5.23
C ASP A 13 -19.24 -9.92 -6.20
N HIS A 14 -18.08 -9.40 -5.77
CA HIS A 14 -17.25 -8.46 -6.53
C HIS A 14 -18.01 -7.22 -7.05
N ASN A 15 -19.11 -6.86 -6.38
CA ASN A 15 -19.88 -5.68 -6.73
C ASN A 15 -19.09 -4.41 -6.39
N VAL A 16 -18.64 -3.73 -7.44
CA VAL A 16 -17.82 -2.52 -7.36
C VAL A 16 -18.59 -1.35 -6.72
N GLN A 17 -19.89 -1.24 -6.95
CA GLN A 17 -20.70 -0.16 -6.35
C GLN A 17 -20.83 -0.36 -4.83
N ALA A 18 -21.08 -1.60 -4.40
CA ALA A 18 -21.12 -1.93 -2.98
C ALA A 18 -19.74 -1.72 -2.31
N MET A 19 -18.64 -2.01 -3.03
CA MET A 19 -17.28 -1.74 -2.56
C MET A 19 -17.03 -0.23 -2.37
N TYR A 20 -17.45 0.62 -3.32
CA TYR A 20 -17.33 2.08 -3.16
C TYR A 20 -18.13 2.59 -1.96
N VAL A 21 -19.33 2.07 -1.73
CA VAL A 21 -20.11 2.42 -0.54
C VAL A 21 -19.35 2.03 0.74
N LYS A 22 -18.72 0.85 0.80
CA LYS A 22 -17.88 0.45 1.94
C LYS A 22 -16.68 1.37 2.15
N ILE A 23 -15.99 1.77 1.07
CA ILE A 23 -14.88 2.73 1.13
C ILE A 23 -15.35 4.07 1.70
N LEU A 24 -16.48 4.60 1.21
CA LEU A 24 -17.03 5.87 1.66
C LEU A 24 -17.49 5.83 3.12
N LYS A 25 -18.04 4.69 3.56
CA LYS A 25 -18.42 4.48 4.96
C LYS A 25 -17.23 4.18 5.88
N ASN A 26 -16.10 3.77 5.31
CA ASN A 26 -14.89 3.35 6.03
C ASN A 26 -15.14 2.25 7.07
N GLU A 27 -15.99 1.28 6.72
CA GLU A 27 -16.31 0.13 7.56
C GLU A 27 -15.25 -0.96 7.38
N VAL A 28 -14.09 -0.79 8.04
CA VAL A 28 -13.01 -1.77 8.05
C VAL A 28 -13.23 -2.79 9.17
N VAL A 29 -13.28 -4.07 8.82
CA VAL A 29 -13.38 -5.17 9.80
C VAL A 29 -12.00 -5.75 10.04
N PHE A 30 -11.52 -5.65 11.28
CA PHE A 30 -10.23 -6.21 11.70
C PHE A 30 -10.43 -7.61 12.27
N PRO A 31 -9.71 -8.62 11.76
CA PRO A 31 -9.74 -9.94 12.36
C PRO A 31 -8.92 -9.99 13.67
N GLU A 32 -9.22 -10.98 14.52
CA GLU A 32 -8.66 -11.08 15.88
C GLU A 32 -7.14 -11.21 15.94
N VAL A 33 -6.50 -11.67 14.87
CA VAL A 33 -5.03 -11.82 14.81
C VAL A 33 -4.29 -10.48 14.75
N PHE A 34 -4.99 -9.38 14.47
CA PHE A 34 -4.37 -8.06 14.41
C PHE A 34 -4.12 -7.53 15.82
N THR A 35 -2.89 -7.15 16.11
CA THR A 35 -2.56 -6.42 17.33
C THR A 35 -3.24 -5.06 17.34
N GLN A 36 -3.52 -4.51 18.53
CA GLN A 36 -4.14 -3.19 18.67
C GLN A 36 -3.35 -2.09 17.94
N HIS A 37 -2.01 -2.16 17.99
CA HIS A 37 -1.15 -1.23 17.25
C HIS A 37 -1.29 -1.37 15.73
N ALA A 38 -1.45 -2.59 15.21
CA ALA A 38 -1.69 -2.80 13.77
C ALA A 38 -3.06 -2.24 13.34
N GLN A 39 -4.11 -2.51 14.14
CA GLN A 39 -5.45 -1.97 13.86
C GLN A 39 -5.45 -0.43 13.88
N SER A 40 -4.81 0.17 14.88
CA SER A 40 -4.65 1.62 14.99
C SER A 40 -3.92 2.22 13.79
N LEU A 41 -2.82 1.61 13.36
CA LEU A 41 -2.06 2.07 12.19
C LEU A 41 -2.94 2.08 10.94
N ILE A 42 -3.64 0.97 10.68
CA ILE A 42 -4.46 0.81 9.48
C ILE A 42 -5.65 1.77 9.51
N ALA A 43 -6.30 1.95 10.65
CA ALA A 43 -7.39 2.92 10.80
C ALA A 43 -6.92 4.36 10.52
N ALA A 44 -5.71 4.73 10.97
CA ALA A 44 -5.12 6.04 10.72
C ALA A 44 -4.73 6.25 9.24
N LEU A 45 -4.25 5.21 8.56
CA LEU A 45 -3.94 5.23 7.13
C LEU A 45 -5.20 5.25 6.26
N LEU A 46 -6.26 4.56 6.67
CA LEU A 46 -7.55 4.50 5.97
C LEU A 46 -8.51 5.62 6.38
N HIS A 47 -8.00 6.70 6.99
CA HIS A 47 -8.84 7.79 7.43
C HIS A 47 -9.60 8.45 6.24
N PRO A 48 -10.93 8.66 6.33
CA PRO A 48 -11.75 9.15 5.21
C PRO A 48 -11.36 10.55 4.75
N LYS A 49 -11.06 11.42 5.72
CA LYS A 49 -10.59 12.79 5.46
C LYS A 49 -9.08 12.78 5.21
N ALA A 50 -8.67 13.16 4.01
CA ALA A 50 -7.25 13.22 3.62
C ALA A 50 -6.39 14.06 4.57
N ALA A 51 -6.88 15.22 5.01
CA ALA A 51 -6.16 16.10 5.95
C ALA A 51 -5.93 15.52 7.35
N LYS A 52 -6.57 14.39 7.68
CA LYS A 52 -6.38 13.66 8.95
C LYS A 52 -5.73 12.29 8.74
N ARG A 53 -5.38 11.95 7.50
CA ARG A 53 -4.78 10.68 7.15
C ARG A 53 -3.32 10.68 7.56
N LEU A 54 -2.88 9.61 8.22
CA LEU A 54 -1.46 9.41 8.54
C LEU A 54 -0.64 9.43 7.24
N GLY A 55 0.47 10.15 7.22
CA GLY A 55 1.22 10.43 5.97
C GLY A 55 0.73 11.64 5.18
N ASN A 56 -0.31 12.33 5.62
CA ASN A 56 -0.75 13.62 5.05
C ASN A 56 -1.06 14.63 6.17
N LEU A 57 -0.41 14.44 7.31
CA LEU A 57 -0.38 15.35 8.44
C LEU A 57 0.82 16.30 8.28
N GLN A 58 1.17 17.04 9.33
CA GLN A 58 2.23 18.03 9.27
C GLN A 58 3.63 17.42 9.04
N ASN A 59 3.90 16.22 9.56
CA ASN A 59 5.21 15.58 9.45
C ASN A 59 5.24 14.48 8.37
N ASP A 60 4.22 14.38 7.52
CA ASP A 60 4.15 13.45 6.39
C ASP A 60 4.55 12.01 6.81
N ALA A 61 5.59 11.45 6.19
CA ALA A 61 6.05 10.09 6.44
C ALA A 61 6.60 9.87 7.85
N ASP A 62 7.06 10.92 8.55
CA ASP A 62 7.60 10.76 9.89
C ASP A 62 6.51 10.42 10.91
N ASP A 63 5.27 10.90 10.70
CA ASP A 63 4.13 10.48 11.54
C ASP A 63 3.84 8.98 11.38
N VAL A 64 4.09 8.40 10.20
CA VAL A 64 3.99 6.95 9.98
C VAL A 64 5.09 6.23 10.76
N LYS A 65 6.34 6.71 10.67
CA LYS A 65 7.50 6.08 11.33
C LYS A 65 7.40 6.13 12.86
N MET A 66 6.80 7.19 13.41
CA MET A 66 6.62 7.39 14.85
C MET A 66 5.43 6.61 15.43
N HIS A 67 4.58 5.99 14.61
CA HIS A 67 3.41 5.28 15.10
C HIS A 67 3.82 4.09 16.01
N PRO A 68 3.09 3.79 17.11
CA PRO A 68 3.43 2.71 18.05
C PRO A 68 3.64 1.32 17.44
N PHE A 69 3.06 1.07 16.27
CA PHE A 69 3.30 -0.16 15.51
C PHE A 69 4.78 -0.36 15.13
N PHE A 70 5.51 0.74 14.89
CA PHE A 70 6.93 0.74 14.54
C PHE A 70 7.82 1.13 15.73
N LEU A 71 7.30 1.07 16.96
CA LEU A 71 8.11 1.38 18.14
C LEU A 71 9.32 0.43 18.22
N GLY A 72 10.52 1.02 18.27
CA GLY A 72 11.78 0.26 18.28
C GLY A 72 12.23 -0.26 16.91
N PHE A 73 11.55 0.10 15.82
CA PHE A 73 11.98 -0.25 14.47
C PHE A 73 13.14 0.63 14.01
N ASP A 74 14.24 0.01 13.59
CA ASP A 74 15.43 0.71 13.09
C ASP A 74 15.28 1.05 11.59
N TRP A 75 14.81 2.27 11.32
CA TRP A 75 14.62 2.78 9.97
C TRP A 75 15.94 2.99 9.20
N ASP A 76 17.02 3.31 9.92
CA ASP A 76 18.34 3.52 9.30
C ASP A 76 18.95 2.18 8.89
N ALA A 77 18.87 1.15 9.73
CA ALA A 77 19.24 -0.21 9.36
C ALA A 77 18.39 -0.77 8.22
N LEU A 78 17.10 -0.40 8.13
CA LEU A 78 16.27 -0.75 6.97
C LEU A 78 16.81 -0.09 5.70
N TYR A 79 17.06 1.21 5.74
CA TYR A 79 17.57 1.99 4.61
C TYR A 79 18.93 1.47 4.13
N ASP A 80 19.83 1.18 5.07
CA ASP A 80 21.16 0.64 4.82
C ASP A 80 21.18 -0.87 4.55
N LYS A 81 19.99 -1.51 4.48
CA LYS A 81 19.81 -2.94 4.18
C LYS A 81 20.56 -3.87 5.16
N ARG A 82 20.71 -3.43 6.41
CA ARG A 82 21.32 -4.20 7.50
C ARG A 82 20.33 -5.14 8.18
N LEU A 83 19.02 -4.92 8.04
CA LEU A 83 18.00 -5.80 8.60
C LEU A 83 17.92 -7.13 7.84
N GLU A 84 17.90 -8.24 8.57
CA GLU A 84 17.68 -9.55 7.95
C GLU A 84 16.21 -9.70 7.51
N PRO A 85 15.93 -10.04 6.24
CA PRO A 85 14.56 -10.18 5.78
C PRO A 85 13.91 -11.43 6.41
N PRO A 86 12.64 -11.36 6.82
CA PRO A 86 11.93 -12.48 7.43
C PRO A 86 11.68 -13.64 6.46
N PHE A 87 11.81 -13.40 5.16
CA PHE A 87 11.65 -14.40 4.12
C PHE A 87 12.79 -14.29 3.09
N LYS A 88 13.53 -15.37 2.91
CA LYS A 88 14.56 -15.54 1.88
C LYS A 88 14.08 -16.62 0.89
N PRO A 89 13.65 -16.26 -0.33
CA PRO A 89 13.19 -17.25 -1.30
C PRO A 89 14.33 -18.20 -1.66
N ARG A 90 14.06 -19.51 -1.69
CA ARG A 90 15.03 -20.51 -2.14
C ARG A 90 15.22 -20.36 -3.65
N SER A 91 16.40 -19.94 -4.09
CA SER A 91 16.77 -19.97 -5.50
C SER A 91 17.15 -21.40 -5.90
N SER A 92 16.22 -22.15 -6.50
CA SER A 92 16.62 -23.30 -7.31
C SER A 92 16.94 -22.81 -8.72
N VAL A 93 18.24 -22.81 -9.07
CA VAL A 93 18.80 -22.61 -10.43
C VAL A 93 18.92 -21.15 -10.92
N PRO A 94 20.07 -20.75 -11.51
CA PRO A 94 20.20 -19.47 -12.20
C PRO A 94 19.45 -19.54 -13.54
N GLN A 95 18.17 -19.18 -13.51
CA GLN A 95 17.42 -18.94 -14.73
C GLN A 95 17.79 -17.55 -15.22
N SER A 96 18.40 -17.49 -16.41
CA SER A 96 18.63 -16.26 -17.18
C SER A 96 17.47 -15.28 -16.97
N ARG A 97 17.78 -14.02 -16.65
CA ARG A 97 16.81 -12.92 -16.55
C ARG A 97 15.98 -12.89 -17.84
N GLY A 98 14.84 -13.57 -17.84
CA GLY A 98 13.80 -13.38 -18.82
C GLY A 98 13.42 -11.92 -18.72
N ALA A 99 13.66 -11.18 -19.80
CA ALA A 99 13.29 -9.79 -19.93
C ALA A 99 11.86 -9.63 -19.41
N GLY A 100 11.70 -8.89 -18.30
CA GLY A 100 10.40 -8.36 -17.95
C GLY A 100 9.88 -7.68 -19.21
N LYS A 101 8.66 -8.02 -19.62
CA LYS A 101 7.95 -7.26 -20.66
C LYS A 101 7.85 -5.83 -20.13
N LYS A 102 8.85 -5.01 -20.44
CA LYS A 102 8.72 -3.57 -20.40
C LYS A 102 7.65 -3.31 -21.44
N ASN A 103 6.43 -3.03 -20.99
CA ASN A 103 5.54 -2.23 -21.83
C ASN A 103 6.34 -0.94 -22.06
N PRO A 104 6.81 -0.65 -23.28
CA PRO A 104 7.43 0.64 -23.50
C PRO A 104 6.35 1.66 -23.17
N ILE A 105 6.61 2.52 -22.19
CA ILE A 105 5.87 3.77 -22.09
C ILE A 105 6.06 4.39 -23.47
N ARG A 106 5.01 4.38 -24.29
CA ARG A 106 5.04 5.02 -25.61
C ARG A 106 5.40 6.47 -25.32
N ALA A 107 6.55 6.92 -25.80
CA ALA A 107 6.97 8.29 -25.65
C ALA A 107 5.85 9.19 -26.19
N TYR A 108 5.44 10.18 -25.40
CA TYR A 108 4.48 11.19 -25.84
C TYR A 108 5.03 11.86 -27.10
N THR A 109 4.28 11.75 -28.19
CA THR A 109 4.63 12.35 -29.46
C THR A 109 3.91 13.69 -29.60
N PRO A 110 4.49 14.72 -30.24
CA PRO A 110 3.81 16.01 -30.45
C PRO A 110 2.44 15.92 -31.17
N SER A 111 2.12 14.77 -31.79
CA SER A 111 0.79 14.48 -32.32
C SER A 111 -0.28 14.18 -31.26
N ASP A 112 0.10 14.01 -30.00
CA ASP A 112 -0.79 13.72 -28.87
C ASP A 112 -1.30 15.02 -28.19
N GLU A 113 -1.01 16.21 -28.74
CA GLU A 113 -1.43 17.52 -28.22
C GLU A 113 -2.94 17.81 -28.37
N GLY A 114 -3.64 17.11 -29.27
CA GLY A 114 -5.08 17.31 -29.51
C GLY A 114 -6.03 16.57 -28.56
N TYR A 115 -5.51 15.84 -27.57
CA TYR A 115 -6.34 14.98 -26.70
C TYR A 115 -6.89 15.68 -25.44
N TRP A 116 -6.46 16.91 -25.15
CA TRP A 116 -6.82 17.63 -23.92
C TRP A 116 -7.87 18.73 -24.10
N GLU A 117 -8.30 19.05 -25.32
CA GLU A 117 -9.29 20.12 -25.57
C GLU A 117 -10.76 19.65 -25.51
N GLY A 118 -11.02 18.49 -24.90
CA GLY A 118 -12.35 17.86 -24.89
C GLY A 118 -13.01 17.68 -23.53
N TRP A 119 -12.46 18.24 -22.46
CA TRP A 119 -13.02 18.20 -21.10
C TRP A 119 -13.12 19.60 -20.50
#